data_AF-A0A1M5K3N1-F1
#
_entry.id   AF-A0A1M5K3N1-F1
#
_cell.length_a   1.000
_cell.length_b   1.000
_cell.length_c   1.000
_cell.angle_alpha   90.00
_cell.angle_beta   90.00
_cell.angle_gamma   90.00
#
_symmetry.space_group_name_H-M   'P 1'
#
loop_
_entity.id
_entity.type
_entity.pdbx_description
1 polymer ?
#
loop_
_entity_poly.entity_id
_entity_poly.type
_entity_poly.pdbx_seq_one_letter_code
_entity_poly.pdbx_strand_id
1 'polypeptide(L)'
;MKTTFDDATNEFINNFAKQMRDGNAAVFAGAGLSVASGYFDWKKLLEPIAKKLKLNIQDEHDLTALAQFFVDDRESRNDLTQILAEEFTRTNIVLSENHDILARLPIAIYWTTNYDNLIEQALRQAGKLADVKRYQADLAINIPKRDAIVYKMHGDISDLANTVLTKHEYEDYNLTRELFSNAFKADFVSRSMLFIGFSFTDPNLDYLISRIRTIQQKHSKTHYYFVRKDKDEKAHNRQKIRAHSLKQYGLRAIWVNEYDDVPDILKEIESRYLRTSIFFSGAAEEYGPFPNPVDFIQQLSMHLAKAGYKIFTGFGKNVGTHVLNGVLYAMIAENSKRLDKYITLRPFPMIGQNDRIAKETKATFRESIIKEAGIALFIFGNKLIDGKLLLSPGMKDEFEMALNAGLKVIPIPTTGYQSKELYDLVMNNFSDYYEDFPQLKEVFASLEQKVSSSEIIETVKTIIKTLNEY
;
A
#
# COMPACT_ATOMS: atom_id res chain seq x y z
N MET A 1 4.27 19.36 -5.39
CA MET A 1 3.38 20.35 -4.75
C MET A 1 3.09 19.81 -3.35
N LYS A 2 3.16 20.67 -2.35
CA LYS A 2 3.23 20.34 -0.92
C LYS A 2 1.89 19.79 -0.43
N THR A 3 1.77 18.49 -0.19
CA THR A 3 0.54 17.92 0.37
C THR A 3 0.70 17.82 1.88
N THR A 4 0.63 18.95 2.58
CA THR A 4 0.41 18.93 4.04
C THR A 4 -1.01 18.42 4.28
N PHE A 5 -1.12 17.14 4.61
CA PHE A 5 -2.38 16.53 4.99
C PHE A 5 -2.88 17.10 6.33
N ASP A 6 -4.20 17.20 6.50
CA ASP A 6 -4.78 17.56 7.79
C ASP A 6 -4.57 16.43 8.83
N ASP A 7 -4.75 16.76 10.11
CA ASP A 7 -4.51 15.82 11.21
C ASP A 7 -5.33 14.53 11.08
N ALA A 8 -6.58 14.62 10.60
CA ALA A 8 -7.45 13.47 10.44
C ALA A 8 -6.96 12.54 9.32
N THR A 9 -6.47 13.10 8.23
CA THR A 9 -5.88 12.37 7.12
C THR A 9 -4.55 11.72 7.54
N ASN A 10 -3.71 12.43 8.30
CA ASN A 10 -2.49 11.87 8.87
C ASN A 10 -2.77 10.71 9.83
N GLU A 11 -3.77 10.84 10.71
CA GLU A 11 -4.21 9.75 11.60
C GLU A 11 -4.68 8.54 10.79
N PHE A 12 -5.43 8.76 9.71
CA PHE A 12 -5.85 7.69 8.79
C PHE A 12 -4.65 7.00 8.14
N ILE A 13 -3.73 7.75 7.53
CA ILE A 13 -2.55 7.20 6.86
C ILE A 13 -1.76 6.31 7.82
N ASN A 14 -1.47 6.81 9.03
CA ASN A 14 -0.74 6.06 10.06
C ASN A 14 -1.46 4.78 10.47
N ASN A 15 -2.77 4.87 10.73
CA ASN A 15 -3.57 3.72 11.13
C ASN A 15 -3.66 2.69 10.01
N PHE A 16 -3.88 3.11 8.76
CA PHE A 16 -4.02 2.19 7.64
C PHE A 16 -2.69 1.53 7.27
N ALA A 17 -1.57 2.26 7.28
CA ALA A 17 -0.23 1.70 7.12
C ALA A 17 0.08 0.63 8.18
N LYS A 18 -0.33 0.87 9.43
CA LYS A 18 -0.25 -0.14 10.50
C LYS A 18 -1.12 -1.37 10.20
N GLN A 19 -2.36 -1.20 9.77
CA GLN A 19 -3.23 -2.34 9.43
C GLN A 19 -2.68 -3.16 8.24
N MET A 20 -2.05 -2.52 7.26
CA MET A 20 -1.37 -3.20 6.15
C MET A 20 -0.19 -4.04 6.65
N ARG A 21 0.68 -3.45 7.50
CA ARG A 21 1.80 -4.18 8.11
C ARG A 21 1.35 -5.41 8.89
N ASP A 22 0.24 -5.29 9.60
CA ASP A 22 -0.29 -6.38 10.41
C ASP A 22 -1.11 -7.40 9.58
N GLY A 23 -1.22 -7.23 8.25
CA GLY A 23 -1.95 -8.14 7.34
C GLY A 23 -3.48 -8.04 7.44
N ASN A 24 -3.98 -6.94 8.02
CA ASN A 24 -5.39 -6.73 8.35
C ASN A 24 -6.07 -5.64 7.50
N ALA A 25 -5.39 -5.13 6.46
CA ALA A 25 -5.99 -4.19 5.51
C ALA A 25 -6.72 -4.92 4.38
N ALA A 26 -7.79 -4.30 3.89
CA ALA A 26 -8.53 -4.70 2.71
C ALA A 26 -9.00 -3.46 1.93
N VAL A 27 -9.27 -3.62 0.64
CA VAL A 27 -9.79 -2.54 -0.21
C VAL A 27 -11.16 -2.92 -0.72
N PHE A 28 -12.06 -1.95 -0.76
CA PHE A 28 -13.33 -2.05 -1.47
C PHE A 28 -13.36 -1.02 -2.60
N ALA A 29 -13.34 -1.47 -3.85
CA ALA A 29 -13.35 -0.62 -5.02
C ALA A 29 -14.78 -0.53 -5.61
N GLY A 30 -15.31 0.69 -5.68
CA GLY A 30 -16.52 1.00 -6.42
C GLY A 30 -16.24 1.53 -7.82
N ALA A 31 -17.31 1.80 -8.58
CA ALA A 31 -17.21 2.18 -9.99
C ALA A 31 -16.37 3.46 -10.21
N GLY A 32 -16.36 4.38 -9.23
CA GLY A 32 -15.59 5.61 -9.30
C GLY A 32 -14.07 5.40 -9.40
N LEU A 33 -13.54 4.25 -8.98
CA LEU A 33 -12.12 3.94 -9.14
C LEU A 33 -11.76 3.71 -10.62
N SER A 34 -12.70 3.13 -11.36
CA SER A 34 -12.57 2.79 -12.79
C SER A 34 -12.94 3.96 -13.72
N VAL A 35 -13.59 5.02 -13.22
CA VAL A 35 -14.02 6.18 -14.04
C VAL A 35 -12.83 6.91 -14.67
N ALA A 36 -11.76 7.15 -13.90
CA ALA A 36 -10.54 7.77 -14.42
C ALA A 36 -9.84 6.91 -15.49
N SER A 37 -10.14 5.60 -15.52
CA SER A 37 -9.63 4.63 -16.48
C SER A 37 -10.47 4.52 -17.75
N GLY A 38 -11.50 5.35 -17.90
CA GLY A 38 -12.38 5.37 -19.06
C GLY A 38 -13.67 4.54 -18.90
N TYR A 39 -13.89 3.90 -17.75
CA TYR A 39 -15.14 3.17 -17.51
C TYR A 39 -16.28 4.08 -17.03
N PHE A 40 -17.50 3.58 -17.22
CA PHE A 40 -18.72 4.28 -16.84
C PHE A 40 -19.08 3.97 -15.38
N ASP A 41 -19.61 4.98 -14.68
CA ASP A 41 -20.37 4.71 -13.47
C ASP A 41 -21.73 4.09 -13.83
N TRP A 42 -22.42 3.54 -12.82
CA TRP A 42 -23.70 2.85 -13.00
C TRP A 42 -24.77 3.72 -13.69
N LYS A 43 -24.75 5.05 -13.48
CA LYS A 43 -25.66 5.98 -14.16
C LYS A 43 -25.35 6.06 -15.65
N LYS A 44 -24.10 6.34 -16.02
CA LYS A 44 -23.70 6.43 -17.43
C LYS A 44 -23.92 5.11 -18.17
N LEU A 45 -23.73 3.98 -17.49
CA LEU A 45 -23.96 2.67 -18.08
C LEU A 45 -25.42 2.43 -18.50
N LEU A 46 -26.38 2.94 -17.72
CA LEU A 46 -27.81 2.83 -18.02
C LEU A 46 -28.36 4.02 -18.82
N GLU A 47 -27.52 5.01 -19.17
CA GLU A 47 -27.93 6.16 -19.96
C GLU A 47 -28.52 5.79 -21.35
N PRO A 48 -27.96 4.81 -22.10
CA PRO A 48 -28.58 4.34 -23.35
C PRO A 48 -29.99 3.77 -23.13
N ILE A 49 -30.23 3.13 -21.98
CA ILE A 49 -31.53 2.56 -21.61
C ILE A 49 -32.52 3.67 -21.26
N ALA A 50 -32.12 4.62 -20.41
CA ALA A 50 -32.95 5.78 -20.09
C ALA A 50 -33.36 6.56 -21.34
N LYS A 51 -32.42 6.78 -22.28
CA LYS A 51 -32.71 7.43 -23.57
C LYS A 51 -33.74 6.66 -24.39
N LYS A 52 -33.64 5.33 -24.47
CA LYS A 52 -34.66 4.48 -25.15
C LYS A 52 -36.04 4.62 -24.50
N LEU A 53 -36.09 4.82 -23.20
CA LEU A 53 -37.31 5.00 -22.40
C LEU A 53 -37.79 6.46 -22.33
N LYS A 54 -37.11 7.41 -22.99
CA LYS A 54 -37.38 8.86 -22.92
C LYS A 54 -37.30 9.43 -21.49
N LEU A 55 -36.47 8.84 -20.65
CA LEU A 55 -36.18 9.30 -19.30
C LEU A 55 -34.84 10.03 -19.26
N ASN A 56 -34.70 10.97 -18.32
CA ASN A 56 -33.43 11.62 -18.03
C ASN A 56 -32.75 10.90 -16.87
N ILE A 57 -31.64 10.22 -17.15
CA ILE A 57 -30.88 9.43 -16.17
C ILE A 57 -30.41 10.23 -14.94
N GLN A 58 -30.32 11.56 -15.06
CA GLN A 58 -29.93 12.42 -13.95
C GLN A 58 -31.02 12.53 -12.89
N ASP A 59 -32.27 12.44 -13.31
CA ASP A 59 -33.46 12.52 -12.45
C ASP A 59 -33.79 11.16 -11.81
N GLU A 60 -33.20 10.07 -12.31
CA GLU A 60 -33.42 8.72 -11.81
C GLU A 60 -32.61 8.42 -10.54
N HIS A 61 -33.31 7.89 -9.54
CA HIS A 61 -32.76 7.52 -8.24
C HIS A 61 -32.63 6.01 -8.04
N ASP A 62 -33.53 5.22 -8.63
CA ASP A 62 -33.54 3.75 -8.56
C ASP A 62 -33.14 3.15 -9.91
N LEU A 63 -31.84 3.00 -10.09
CA LEU A 63 -31.23 2.50 -11.31
C LEU A 63 -31.47 0.99 -11.51
N THR A 64 -31.68 0.23 -10.43
CA THR A 64 -31.97 -1.21 -10.53
C THR A 64 -33.41 -1.44 -10.98
N ALA A 65 -34.35 -0.59 -10.56
CA ALA A 65 -35.71 -0.56 -11.08
C ALA A 65 -35.77 -0.19 -12.56
N LEU A 66 -34.97 0.79 -13.00
CA LEU A 66 -34.84 1.14 -14.42
C LEU A 66 -34.36 -0.04 -15.26
N ALA A 67 -33.33 -0.76 -14.78
CA ALA A 67 -32.83 -1.97 -15.43
C ALA A 67 -33.89 -3.09 -15.46
N GLN A 68 -34.63 -3.28 -14.36
CA GLN A 68 -35.73 -4.27 -14.30
C GLN A 68 -36.82 -3.94 -15.30
N PHE A 69 -37.28 -2.68 -15.35
CA PHE A 69 -38.29 -2.24 -16.31
C PHE A 69 -37.87 -2.50 -17.75
N PHE A 70 -36.60 -2.23 -18.09
CA PHE A 70 -36.09 -2.50 -19.43
C PHE A 70 -36.12 -4.00 -19.79
N VAL A 71 -35.84 -4.89 -18.83
CA VAL A 71 -35.91 -6.34 -19.03
C VAL A 71 -37.37 -6.81 -19.18
N ASP A 72 -38.27 -6.26 -18.38
CA ASP A 72 -39.70 -6.62 -18.40
C ASP A 72 -40.40 -6.12 -19.68
N ASP A 73 -40.11 -4.89 -20.12
CA ASP A 73 -40.71 -4.26 -21.32
C ASP A 73 -40.28 -4.93 -22.63
N ARG A 74 -39.05 -5.46 -22.69
CA ARG A 74 -38.48 -6.11 -23.89
C ARG A 74 -38.48 -7.64 -23.84
N GLU A 75 -38.92 -8.23 -22.73
CA GLU A 75 -38.84 -9.67 -22.42
C GLU A 75 -37.44 -10.28 -22.66
N SER A 76 -36.35 -9.51 -22.54
CA SER A 76 -35.00 -10.04 -22.77
C SER A 76 -33.89 -9.37 -21.97
N ARG A 77 -33.30 -10.14 -21.05
CA ARG A 77 -32.05 -9.82 -20.36
C ARG A 77 -30.86 -9.70 -21.31
N ASN A 78 -30.94 -10.32 -22.50
CA ASN A 78 -29.87 -10.31 -23.49
C ASN A 78 -29.62 -8.90 -24.07
N ASP A 79 -30.65 -8.07 -24.22
CA ASP A 79 -30.48 -6.70 -24.70
C ASP A 79 -29.67 -5.87 -23.69
N LEU A 80 -29.90 -6.07 -22.39
CA LEU A 80 -29.12 -5.45 -21.32
C LEU A 80 -27.67 -5.95 -21.34
N THR A 81 -27.46 -7.26 -21.50
CA THR A 81 -26.14 -7.88 -21.66
C THR A 81 -25.40 -7.33 -22.88
N GLN A 82 -26.08 -7.15 -24.01
CA GLN A 82 -25.48 -6.63 -25.24
C GLN A 82 -25.02 -5.17 -25.06
N ILE A 83 -25.83 -4.33 -24.42
CA ILE A 83 -25.45 -2.95 -24.10
C ILE A 83 -24.18 -2.93 -23.22
N LEU A 84 -24.12 -3.79 -22.20
CA LEU A 84 -22.91 -3.91 -21.38
C LEU A 84 -21.71 -4.33 -22.21
N ALA A 85 -21.85 -5.39 -23.01
CA ALA A 85 -20.76 -5.87 -23.86
C ALA A 85 -20.21 -4.77 -24.76
N GLU A 86 -21.07 -3.98 -25.40
CA GLU A 86 -20.69 -2.87 -26.26
C GLU A 86 -19.96 -1.75 -25.51
N GLU A 87 -20.44 -1.37 -24.32
CA GLU A 87 -19.83 -0.33 -23.51
C GLU A 87 -18.45 -0.75 -22.98
N PHE A 88 -18.30 -2.01 -22.54
CA PHE A 88 -17.04 -2.49 -21.99
C PHE A 88 -15.99 -2.92 -23.04
N THR A 89 -16.37 -3.09 -24.32
CA THR A 89 -15.43 -3.43 -25.40
C THR A 89 -14.75 -2.19 -26.00
N ARG A 90 -15.11 -0.97 -25.56
CA ARG A 90 -14.47 0.27 -26.05
C ARG A 90 -12.98 0.31 -25.65
N THR A 91 -12.12 0.57 -26.64
CA THR A 91 -10.71 0.15 -26.68
C THR A 91 -9.68 1.05 -26.00
N ASN A 92 -10.06 1.99 -25.13
CA ASN A 92 -9.13 2.95 -24.50
C ASN A 92 -9.13 2.87 -22.97
N ILE A 93 -8.96 1.67 -22.42
CA ILE A 93 -8.89 1.45 -20.97
C ILE A 93 -7.43 1.57 -20.52
N VAL A 94 -7.15 2.57 -19.68
CA VAL A 94 -5.82 2.78 -19.09
C VAL A 94 -5.93 2.67 -17.58
N LEU A 95 -5.09 1.86 -16.94
CA LEU A 95 -5.07 1.75 -15.48
C LEU A 95 -4.81 3.12 -14.85
N SER A 96 -5.65 3.49 -13.88
CA SER A 96 -5.43 4.71 -13.11
C SER A 96 -4.28 4.51 -12.13
N GLU A 97 -3.63 5.62 -11.77
CA GLU A 97 -2.54 5.63 -10.79
C GLU A 97 -2.95 4.99 -9.45
N ASN A 98 -4.22 5.14 -9.04
CA ASN A 98 -4.76 4.49 -7.86
C ASN A 98 -4.67 2.95 -7.96
N HIS A 99 -4.99 2.35 -9.10
CA HIS A 99 -4.88 0.89 -9.26
C HIS A 99 -3.43 0.42 -9.14
N ASP A 100 -2.51 1.15 -9.75
CA ASP A 100 -1.07 0.84 -9.73
C ASP A 100 -0.51 0.92 -8.29
N ILE A 101 -0.80 1.99 -7.56
CA ILE A 101 -0.37 2.12 -6.14
C ILE A 101 -0.97 1.01 -5.28
N LEU A 102 -2.28 0.78 -5.36
CA LEU A 102 -2.95 -0.28 -4.57
C LEU A 102 -2.35 -1.65 -4.87
N ALA A 103 -2.08 -1.94 -6.14
CA ALA A 103 -1.50 -3.21 -6.56
C ALA A 103 -0.08 -3.42 -6.02
N ARG A 104 0.71 -2.37 -5.76
CA ARG A 104 2.03 -2.50 -5.11
C ARG A 104 1.92 -2.74 -3.60
N LEU A 105 0.94 -2.13 -2.94
CA LEU A 105 0.71 -2.30 -1.50
C LEU A 105 0.48 -3.77 -1.10
N PRO A 106 0.84 -4.19 0.11
CA PRO A 106 0.72 -5.58 0.60
C PRO A 106 -0.73 -5.93 0.99
N ILE A 107 -1.69 -5.62 0.13
CA ILE A 107 -3.12 -5.84 0.38
C ILE A 107 -3.50 -7.18 -0.25
N ALA A 108 -3.94 -8.12 0.59
CA ALA A 108 -4.29 -9.47 0.16
C ALA A 108 -5.76 -9.63 -0.22
N ILE A 109 -6.63 -8.68 0.15
CA ILE A 109 -8.08 -8.80 -0.01
C ILE A 109 -8.63 -7.56 -0.71
N TYR A 110 -9.24 -7.79 -1.86
CA TYR A 110 -9.97 -6.81 -2.64
C TYR A 110 -11.42 -7.24 -2.79
N TRP A 111 -12.32 -6.30 -2.53
CA TRP A 111 -13.75 -6.43 -2.80
C TRP A 111 -14.15 -5.41 -3.85
N THR A 112 -15.07 -5.76 -4.74
CA THR A 112 -15.61 -4.82 -5.71
C THR A 112 -17.02 -5.19 -6.14
N THR A 113 -17.80 -4.18 -6.50
CA THR A 113 -19.07 -4.32 -7.24
C THR A 113 -18.89 -4.03 -8.73
N ASN A 114 -17.65 -3.78 -9.19
CA ASN A 114 -17.34 -3.51 -10.58
C ASN A 114 -17.23 -4.80 -11.38
N TYR A 115 -17.61 -4.72 -12.65
CA TYR A 115 -17.55 -5.83 -13.59
C TYR A 115 -16.19 -5.91 -14.33
N ASP A 116 -15.51 -4.77 -14.46
CA ASP A 116 -14.20 -4.65 -15.12
C ASP A 116 -13.10 -5.47 -14.42
N ASN A 117 -11.97 -5.68 -15.11
CA ASN A 117 -10.85 -6.49 -14.60
C ASN A 117 -9.61 -5.63 -14.25
N LEU A 118 -9.78 -4.36 -13.91
CA LEU A 118 -8.64 -3.45 -13.70
C LEU A 118 -7.80 -3.79 -12.47
N ILE A 119 -8.42 -4.24 -11.39
CA ILE A 119 -7.70 -4.66 -10.18
C ILE A 119 -6.79 -5.84 -10.51
N GLU A 120 -7.30 -6.81 -11.25
CA GLU A 120 -6.62 -8.01 -11.69
C GLU A 120 -5.46 -7.69 -12.64
N GLN A 121 -5.68 -6.76 -13.57
CA GLN A 121 -4.64 -6.26 -14.46
C GLN A 121 -3.53 -5.55 -13.70
N ALA A 122 -3.87 -4.65 -12.77
CA ALA A 122 -2.90 -3.92 -11.96
C ALA A 122 -2.08 -4.86 -11.06
N LEU A 123 -2.72 -5.84 -10.41
CA LEU A 123 -2.04 -6.87 -9.64
C LEU A 123 -1.04 -7.64 -10.52
N ARG A 124 -1.46 -8.04 -11.73
CA ARG A 124 -0.57 -8.74 -12.67
C ARG A 124 0.61 -7.89 -13.10
N GLN A 125 0.40 -6.59 -13.38
CA GLN A 125 1.48 -5.66 -13.72
C GLN A 125 2.47 -5.45 -12.57
N ALA A 126 1.96 -5.48 -11.33
CA ALA A 126 2.78 -5.46 -10.11
C ALA A 126 3.44 -6.82 -9.79
N GLY A 127 3.32 -7.83 -10.68
CA GLY A 127 3.91 -9.15 -10.50
C GLY A 127 3.18 -10.06 -9.50
N LYS A 128 1.94 -9.72 -9.13
CA LYS A 128 1.11 -10.47 -8.17
C LYS A 128 0.11 -11.39 -8.84
N LEU A 129 -0.09 -12.56 -8.25
CA LEU A 129 -1.07 -13.56 -8.66
C LEU A 129 -2.42 -13.31 -7.96
N ALA A 130 -3.41 -12.87 -8.74
CA ALA A 130 -4.78 -12.64 -8.26
C ALA A 130 -5.64 -13.92 -8.34
N ASP A 131 -6.34 -14.24 -7.24
CA ASP A 131 -7.39 -15.25 -7.19
C ASP A 131 -8.76 -14.58 -7.26
N VAL A 132 -9.37 -14.64 -8.43
CA VAL A 132 -10.62 -13.92 -8.74
C VAL A 132 -11.82 -14.79 -8.40
N LYS A 133 -12.69 -14.29 -7.53
CA LYS A 133 -13.93 -14.93 -7.08
C LYS A 133 -15.12 -14.22 -7.71
N ARG A 134 -15.71 -14.83 -8.73
CA ARG A 134 -16.83 -14.27 -9.52
C ARG A 134 -18.15 -14.97 -9.21
N TYR A 135 -18.09 -16.27 -8.92
CA TYR A 135 -19.22 -17.13 -8.64
C TYR A 135 -19.10 -17.79 -7.26
N GLN A 136 -20.23 -18.26 -6.71
CA GLN A 136 -20.21 -18.94 -5.40
C GLN A 136 -19.27 -20.16 -5.40
N ALA A 137 -19.24 -20.92 -6.50
CA ALA A 137 -18.37 -22.08 -6.64
C ALA A 137 -16.87 -21.71 -6.60
N ASP A 138 -16.49 -20.50 -7.04
CA ASP A 138 -15.09 -20.05 -7.02
C ASP A 138 -14.55 -19.93 -5.59
N LEU A 139 -15.43 -19.71 -4.60
CA LEU A 139 -15.06 -19.60 -3.18
C LEU A 139 -14.53 -20.93 -2.62
N ALA A 140 -14.92 -22.07 -3.22
CA ALA A 140 -14.45 -23.39 -2.82
C ALA A 140 -13.07 -23.74 -3.42
N ILE A 141 -12.63 -23.03 -4.45
CA ILE A 141 -11.37 -23.28 -5.15
C ILE A 141 -10.33 -22.26 -4.65
N ASN A 142 -9.08 -22.66 -4.44
CA ASN A 142 -8.01 -21.73 -4.08
C ASN A 142 -6.89 -21.81 -5.10
N ILE A 143 -6.50 -20.67 -5.69
CA ILE A 143 -5.32 -20.62 -6.56
C ILE A 143 -4.06 -20.77 -5.68
N PRO A 144 -3.19 -21.77 -5.94
CA PRO A 144 -1.95 -21.94 -5.20
C PRO A 144 -1.03 -20.73 -5.36
N LYS A 145 -0.35 -20.32 -4.28
CA LYS A 145 0.59 -19.18 -4.26
C LYS A 145 -0.04 -17.83 -4.69
N ARG A 146 -1.36 -17.68 -4.57
CA ARG A 146 -2.02 -16.39 -4.76
C ARG A 146 -1.47 -15.33 -3.79
N ASP A 147 -1.28 -14.13 -4.29
CA ASP A 147 -0.87 -12.96 -3.50
C ASP A 147 -2.09 -12.17 -3.00
N ALA A 148 -3.17 -12.15 -3.78
CA ALA A 148 -4.39 -11.45 -3.43
C ALA A 148 -5.64 -12.22 -3.89
N ILE A 149 -6.75 -12.02 -3.18
CA ILE A 149 -8.08 -12.49 -3.56
C ILE A 149 -8.91 -11.28 -4.01
N VAL A 150 -9.56 -11.38 -5.16
CA VAL A 150 -10.44 -10.34 -5.71
C VAL A 150 -11.87 -10.88 -5.73
N TYR A 151 -12.69 -10.44 -4.79
CA TYR A 151 -14.10 -10.79 -4.70
C TYR A 151 -14.95 -9.81 -5.52
N LYS A 152 -15.61 -10.34 -6.56
CA LYS A 152 -16.48 -9.55 -7.44
C LYS A 152 -17.93 -9.87 -7.13
N MET A 153 -18.52 -9.02 -6.29
CA MET A 153 -19.83 -9.26 -5.70
C MET A 153 -20.91 -9.40 -6.78
N HIS A 154 -20.88 -8.52 -7.78
CA HIS A 154 -21.92 -8.42 -8.80
C HIS A 154 -21.60 -9.19 -10.08
N GLY A 155 -20.58 -10.06 -10.07
CA GLY A 155 -20.15 -10.82 -11.24
C GLY A 155 -19.03 -10.15 -12.02
N ASP A 156 -18.87 -10.54 -13.29
CA ASP A 156 -17.68 -10.24 -14.07
C ASP A 156 -18.04 -9.98 -15.54
N ILE A 157 -17.31 -9.06 -16.17
CA ILE A 157 -17.47 -8.74 -17.59
C ILE A 157 -17.29 -9.94 -18.53
N SER A 158 -16.47 -10.92 -18.16
CA SER A 158 -16.27 -12.14 -18.95
C SER A 158 -17.49 -13.07 -18.95
N ASP A 159 -18.46 -12.83 -18.08
CA ASP A 159 -19.71 -13.58 -17.99
C ASP A 159 -20.88 -12.68 -17.57
N LEU A 160 -21.34 -11.88 -18.53
CA LEU A 160 -22.44 -10.93 -18.37
C LEU A 160 -23.80 -11.60 -18.08
N ALA A 161 -23.93 -12.90 -18.32
CA ALA A 161 -25.16 -13.64 -18.03
C ALA A 161 -25.35 -13.86 -16.51
N ASN A 162 -24.26 -13.88 -15.75
CA ASN A 162 -24.27 -14.12 -14.31
C ASN A 162 -24.02 -12.84 -13.47
N THR A 163 -24.18 -11.65 -14.08
CA THR A 163 -24.05 -10.36 -13.38
C THR A 163 -25.32 -9.93 -12.67
N VAL A 164 -25.17 -9.15 -11.59
CA VAL A 164 -26.27 -8.60 -10.79
C VAL A 164 -26.54 -7.15 -11.22
N LEU A 165 -27.65 -6.92 -11.92
CA LEU A 165 -28.00 -5.63 -12.54
C LEU A 165 -29.44 -5.20 -12.27
N THR A 166 -30.38 -6.14 -12.29
CA THR A 166 -31.81 -5.84 -12.18
C THR A 166 -32.28 -5.88 -10.73
N LYS A 167 -33.41 -5.24 -10.44
CA LYS A 167 -33.97 -5.21 -9.10
C LYS A 167 -34.20 -6.61 -8.51
N HIS A 168 -34.76 -7.55 -9.29
CA HIS A 168 -34.94 -8.92 -8.81
C HIS A 168 -33.60 -9.61 -8.50
N GLU A 169 -32.57 -9.41 -9.32
CA GLU A 169 -31.23 -9.99 -9.08
C GLU A 169 -30.60 -9.43 -7.79
N TYR A 170 -30.85 -8.15 -7.45
CA TYR A 170 -30.44 -7.57 -6.17
C TYR A 170 -31.24 -8.15 -4.99
N GLU A 171 -32.55 -8.32 -5.13
CA GLU A 171 -33.41 -8.90 -4.09
C GLU A 171 -33.04 -10.37 -3.80
N ASP A 172 -32.74 -11.14 -4.84
CA ASP A 172 -32.32 -12.54 -4.76
C ASP A 172 -30.83 -12.71 -4.39
N TYR A 173 -30.07 -11.62 -4.24
CA TYR A 173 -28.62 -11.66 -4.01
C TYR A 173 -28.24 -12.50 -2.78
N ASN A 174 -28.99 -12.35 -1.68
CA ASN A 174 -28.70 -13.12 -0.46
C ASN A 174 -29.02 -14.61 -0.58
N LEU A 175 -29.88 -15.01 -1.53
CA LEU A 175 -30.18 -16.42 -1.82
C LEU A 175 -29.15 -17.00 -2.79
N THR A 176 -28.84 -16.26 -3.86
CA THR A 176 -28.00 -16.71 -4.97
C THR A 176 -26.51 -16.52 -4.75
N ARG A 177 -26.12 -15.65 -3.80
CA ARG A 177 -24.72 -15.26 -3.49
C ARG A 177 -24.46 -15.18 -1.98
N GLU A 178 -25.15 -15.99 -1.17
CA GLU A 178 -25.03 -15.99 0.30
C GLU A 178 -23.58 -16.09 0.79
N LEU A 179 -22.76 -16.94 0.14
CA LEU A 179 -21.38 -17.15 0.55
C LEU A 179 -20.52 -15.88 0.37
N PHE A 180 -20.79 -15.05 -0.65
CA PHE A 180 -20.15 -13.74 -0.78
C PHE A 180 -20.58 -12.80 0.34
N SER A 181 -21.86 -12.75 0.65
CA SER A 181 -22.38 -11.96 1.78
C SER A 181 -21.71 -12.35 3.09
N ASN A 182 -21.52 -13.64 3.34
CA ASN A 182 -20.90 -14.15 4.56
C ASN A 182 -19.39 -13.88 4.61
N ALA A 183 -18.68 -14.09 3.49
CA ALA A 183 -17.27 -13.75 3.38
C ALA A 183 -17.03 -12.23 3.56
N PHE A 184 -17.85 -11.38 2.94
CA PHE A 184 -17.77 -9.92 3.10
C PHE A 184 -17.97 -9.52 4.56
N LYS A 185 -19.00 -10.05 5.23
CA LYS A 185 -19.23 -9.78 6.65
C LYS A 185 -18.02 -10.16 7.51
N ALA A 186 -17.40 -11.32 7.26
CA ALA A 186 -16.24 -11.78 8.01
C ALA A 186 -15.04 -10.83 7.83
N ASP A 187 -14.74 -10.43 6.59
CA ASP A 187 -13.66 -9.49 6.32
C ASP A 187 -13.98 -8.10 6.91
N PHE A 188 -15.22 -7.61 6.77
CA PHE A 188 -15.64 -6.32 7.33
C PHE A 188 -15.54 -6.30 8.86
N VAL A 189 -15.81 -7.42 9.53
CA VAL A 189 -15.66 -7.52 11.01
C VAL A 189 -14.19 -7.58 11.44
N SER A 190 -13.34 -8.26 10.67
CA SER A 190 -11.98 -8.60 11.10
C SER A 190 -10.90 -7.62 10.61
N ARG A 191 -11.15 -6.91 9.52
CA ARG A 191 -10.17 -6.08 8.79
C ARG A 191 -10.52 -4.61 8.83
N SER A 192 -9.54 -3.75 8.55
CA SER A 192 -9.78 -2.34 8.22
C SER A 192 -9.90 -2.22 6.70
N MET A 193 -11.04 -1.70 6.24
CA MET A 193 -11.33 -1.57 4.81
C MET A 193 -11.19 -0.12 4.37
N LEU A 194 -10.53 0.09 3.24
CA LEU A 194 -10.51 1.36 2.52
C LEU A 194 -11.45 1.29 1.31
N PHE A 195 -12.52 2.09 1.35
CA PHE A 195 -13.48 2.21 0.25
C PHE A 195 -13.05 3.33 -0.70
N ILE A 196 -12.86 3.01 -1.98
CA ILE A 196 -12.39 3.95 -3.00
C ILE A 196 -13.34 3.94 -4.19
N GLY A 197 -13.68 5.13 -4.70
CA GLY A 197 -14.60 5.25 -5.83
C GLY A 197 -16.03 4.80 -5.51
N PHE A 198 -16.43 4.88 -4.23
CA PHE A 198 -17.66 4.30 -3.74
C PHE A 198 -18.62 5.35 -3.18
N SER A 199 -19.88 5.33 -3.62
CA SER A 199 -20.92 6.30 -3.28
C SER A 199 -21.88 5.84 -2.18
N PHE A 200 -21.72 4.63 -1.63
CA PHE A 200 -22.67 3.99 -0.69
C PHE A 200 -24.12 4.02 -1.18
N THR A 201 -24.33 4.03 -2.50
CA THR A 201 -25.66 3.94 -3.13
C THR A 201 -26.00 2.51 -3.56
N ASP A 202 -25.10 1.57 -3.33
CA ASP A 202 -25.31 0.16 -3.65
C ASP A 202 -26.28 -0.48 -2.63
N PRO A 203 -27.47 -0.95 -3.05
CA PRO A 203 -28.46 -1.51 -2.13
C PRO A 203 -27.98 -2.76 -1.39
N ASN A 204 -27.21 -3.63 -2.06
CA ASN A 204 -26.71 -4.86 -1.44
C ASN A 204 -25.71 -4.54 -0.34
N LEU A 205 -24.79 -3.61 -0.60
CA LEU A 205 -23.79 -3.25 0.40
C LEU A 205 -24.40 -2.49 1.58
N ASP A 206 -25.35 -1.58 1.33
CA ASP A 206 -26.06 -0.87 2.40
C ASP A 206 -26.80 -1.87 3.31
N TYR A 207 -27.48 -2.85 2.71
CA TYR A 207 -28.11 -3.94 3.46
C TYR A 207 -27.11 -4.72 4.30
N LEU A 208 -25.96 -5.15 3.74
CA LEU A 208 -24.96 -5.93 4.45
C LEU A 208 -24.35 -5.15 5.62
N ILE A 209 -23.96 -3.89 5.39
CA ILE A 209 -23.39 -3.03 6.43
C ILE A 209 -24.42 -2.75 7.54
N SER A 210 -25.69 -2.54 7.17
CA SER A 210 -26.77 -2.36 8.14
C SER A 210 -26.92 -3.54 9.09
N ARG A 211 -26.81 -4.78 8.55
CA ARG A 211 -26.92 -6.01 9.32
C ARG A 211 -25.74 -6.23 10.25
N ILE A 212 -24.52 -5.88 9.80
CA ILE A 212 -23.30 -6.04 10.61
C ILE A 212 -23.35 -5.15 11.85
N ARG A 213 -23.81 -3.90 11.73
CA ARG A 213 -23.92 -2.99 12.87
C ARG A 213 -24.83 -3.54 13.97
N THR A 214 -25.98 -4.11 13.59
CA THR A 214 -26.92 -4.71 14.55
C THR A 214 -26.24 -5.79 15.40
N ILE A 215 -25.25 -6.48 14.82
CA ILE A 215 -24.49 -7.54 15.50
C ILE A 215 -23.34 -6.97 16.34
N GLN A 216 -22.57 -6.00 15.83
CA GLN A 216 -21.36 -5.47 16.50
C GLN A 216 -21.61 -4.43 17.61
N GLN A 217 -22.79 -3.81 17.66
CA GLN A 217 -23.14 -2.76 18.62
C GLN A 217 -22.06 -1.66 18.74
N LYS A 218 -21.33 -1.58 19.86
CA LYS A 218 -20.31 -0.55 20.16
C LYS A 218 -18.88 -0.94 19.79
N HIS A 219 -18.62 -2.17 19.35
CA HIS A 219 -17.27 -2.69 19.10
C HIS A 219 -16.99 -2.87 17.61
N SER A 220 -17.03 -1.78 16.84
CA SER A 220 -16.74 -1.82 15.40
C SER A 220 -15.29 -1.52 15.05
N LYS A 221 -14.80 -2.21 14.02
CA LYS A 221 -13.54 -1.85 13.36
C LYS A 221 -13.72 -0.50 12.67
N THR A 222 -12.61 0.24 12.55
CA THR A 222 -12.60 1.48 11.78
C THR A 222 -12.29 1.17 10.32
N HIS A 223 -13.16 1.64 9.45
CA HIS A 223 -13.05 1.61 8.00
C HIS A 223 -12.97 3.05 7.49
N TYR A 224 -12.43 3.25 6.29
CA TYR A 224 -12.19 4.58 5.73
C TYR A 224 -12.75 4.69 4.33
N TYR A 225 -13.19 5.89 3.93
CA TYR A 225 -13.65 6.16 2.57
C TYR A 225 -13.38 7.59 2.17
N PHE A 226 -13.07 7.82 0.89
CA PHE A 226 -12.81 9.18 0.38
C PHE A 226 -14.11 9.89 -0.02
N VAL A 227 -14.22 11.16 0.39
CA VAL A 227 -15.36 12.03 0.05
C VAL A 227 -14.83 13.35 -0.48
N ARG A 228 -15.22 13.70 -1.71
CA ARG A 228 -14.95 15.03 -2.25
C ARG A 228 -15.86 16.06 -1.58
N LYS A 229 -15.29 17.14 -1.07
CA LYS A 229 -16.04 18.28 -0.51
C LYS A 229 -16.88 18.93 -1.62
N ASP A 230 -18.19 19.00 -1.42
CA ASP A 230 -19.05 19.76 -2.32
C ASP A 230 -18.79 21.28 -2.19
N LYS A 231 -18.86 22.00 -3.31
CA LYS A 231 -18.69 23.46 -3.34
C LYS A 231 -19.97 24.17 -2.90
N ASP A 232 -21.14 23.54 -3.09
CA ASP A 232 -22.41 24.02 -2.57
C ASP A 232 -22.53 23.71 -1.07
N GLU A 233 -22.81 24.74 -0.26
CA GLU A 233 -22.86 24.61 1.19
C GLU A 233 -23.98 23.66 1.65
N LYS A 234 -25.14 23.68 0.99
CA LYS A 234 -26.27 22.80 1.34
C LYS A 234 -25.93 21.34 1.02
N ALA A 235 -25.34 21.08 -0.14
CA ALA A 235 -24.86 19.76 -0.51
C ALA A 235 -23.75 19.27 0.43
N HIS A 236 -22.79 20.13 0.79
CA HIS A 236 -21.73 19.79 1.73
C HIS A 236 -22.27 19.47 3.14
N ASN A 237 -23.27 20.23 3.61
CA ASN A 237 -23.95 19.93 4.87
C ASN A 237 -24.70 18.58 4.81
N ARG A 238 -25.33 18.24 3.68
CA ARG A 238 -25.90 16.89 3.46
C ARG A 238 -24.84 15.80 3.49
N GLN A 239 -23.68 16.02 2.88
CA GLN A 239 -22.55 15.09 2.95
C GLN A 239 -22.08 14.89 4.39
N LYS A 240 -21.98 15.95 5.21
CA LYS A 240 -21.61 15.84 6.63
C LYS A 240 -22.60 15.02 7.44
N ILE A 241 -23.90 15.24 7.24
CA ILE A 241 -24.95 14.46 7.90
C ILE A 241 -24.82 12.98 7.53
N ARG A 242 -24.66 12.68 6.24
CA ARG A 242 -24.43 11.32 5.76
C ARG A 242 -23.16 10.72 6.37
N ALA A 243 -22.06 11.45 6.38
CA ALA A 243 -20.80 10.98 6.95
C ALA A 243 -20.93 10.70 8.47
N HIS A 244 -21.65 11.54 9.20
CA HIS A 244 -21.95 11.31 10.61
C HIS A 244 -22.79 10.03 10.80
N SER A 245 -23.80 9.81 9.95
CA SER A 245 -24.58 8.57 9.96
C SER A 245 -23.71 7.35 9.65
N LEU A 246 -22.71 7.46 8.78
CA LEU A 246 -21.85 6.32 8.43
C LEU A 246 -20.86 5.94 9.55
N LYS A 247 -20.50 6.89 10.44
CA LYS A 247 -19.64 6.60 11.60
C LYS A 247 -20.22 5.53 12.52
N GLN A 248 -21.55 5.41 12.61
CA GLN A 248 -22.20 4.37 13.42
C GLN A 248 -21.96 2.94 12.90
N TYR A 249 -21.47 2.81 11.66
CA TYR A 249 -21.04 1.55 11.05
C TYR A 249 -19.51 1.40 11.05
N GLY A 250 -18.77 2.26 11.78
CA GLY A 250 -17.30 2.26 11.79
C GLY A 250 -16.66 2.95 10.59
N LEU A 251 -17.45 3.53 9.67
CA LEU A 251 -16.94 4.19 8.46
C LEU A 251 -16.58 5.65 8.74
N ARG A 252 -15.30 5.99 8.58
CA ARG A 252 -14.77 7.36 8.71
C ARG A 252 -14.51 7.97 7.33
N ALA A 253 -15.07 9.16 7.10
CA ALA A 253 -14.84 9.92 5.89
C ALA A 253 -13.46 10.59 5.93
N ILE A 254 -12.71 10.47 4.85
CA ILE A 254 -11.49 11.22 4.56
C ILE A 254 -11.84 12.24 3.48
N TRP A 255 -11.75 13.52 3.81
CA TRP A 255 -12.24 14.59 2.96
C TRP A 255 -11.14 15.07 2.02
N VAL A 256 -11.40 14.99 0.72
CA VAL A 256 -10.51 15.51 -0.33
C VAL A 256 -11.14 16.73 -1.00
N ASN A 257 -10.33 17.61 -1.58
CA ASN A 257 -10.86 18.77 -2.29
C ASN A 257 -11.30 18.34 -3.69
N GLU A 258 -10.49 17.51 -4.36
CA GLU A 258 -10.83 16.82 -5.60
C GLU A 258 -10.39 15.35 -5.52
N TYR A 259 -10.96 14.47 -6.35
CA TYR A 259 -10.58 13.05 -6.34
C TYR A 259 -9.14 12.81 -6.84
N ASP A 260 -8.57 13.77 -7.56
CA ASP A 260 -7.17 13.75 -7.99
C ASP A 260 -6.18 13.93 -6.83
N ASP A 261 -6.66 14.26 -5.62
CA ASP A 261 -5.84 14.29 -4.40
C ASP A 261 -5.62 12.87 -3.81
N VAL A 262 -6.44 11.88 -4.20
CA VAL A 262 -6.40 10.52 -3.64
C VAL A 262 -5.07 9.80 -3.93
N PRO A 263 -4.49 9.84 -5.14
CA PRO A 263 -3.19 9.24 -5.42
C PRO A 263 -2.09 9.71 -4.46
N ASP A 264 -2.06 10.99 -4.10
CA ASP A 264 -1.06 11.53 -3.17
C ASP A 264 -1.21 10.96 -1.76
N ILE A 265 -2.44 10.76 -1.29
CA ILE A 265 -2.71 10.10 -0.01
C ILE A 265 -2.27 8.62 -0.07
N LEU A 266 -2.55 7.92 -1.18
CA LEU A 266 -2.13 6.53 -1.35
C LEU A 266 -0.60 6.37 -1.43
N LYS A 267 0.10 7.30 -2.11
CA LYS A 267 1.57 7.36 -2.13
C LYS A 267 2.14 7.59 -0.74
N GLU A 268 1.52 8.47 0.04
CA GLU A 268 1.97 8.69 1.42
C GLU A 268 1.73 7.45 2.28
N ILE A 269 0.61 6.73 2.10
CA ILE A 269 0.37 5.42 2.73
C ILE A 269 1.47 4.41 2.36
N GLU A 270 1.84 4.33 1.08
CA GLU A 270 2.93 3.48 0.58
C GLU A 270 4.27 3.85 1.24
N SER A 271 4.59 5.15 1.26
CA SER A 271 5.78 5.70 1.92
C SER A 271 5.83 5.34 3.41
N ARG A 272 4.78 5.62 4.19
CA ARG A 272 4.71 5.28 5.62
C ARG A 272 4.82 3.80 5.88
N TYR A 273 4.20 2.98 5.03
CA TYR A 273 4.33 1.53 5.10
C TYR A 273 5.79 1.09 4.88
N LEU A 274 6.44 1.57 3.81
CA LEU A 274 7.83 1.22 3.51
C LEU A 274 8.79 1.71 4.60
N ARG A 275 8.55 2.88 5.21
CA ARG A 275 9.35 3.42 6.32
C ARG A 275 9.30 2.59 7.61
N THR A 276 8.46 1.55 7.67
CA THR A 276 8.51 0.49 8.70
C THR A 276 9.59 -0.57 8.45
N SER A 277 10.33 -0.45 7.36
CA SER A 277 11.40 -1.34 6.95
C SER A 277 12.69 -0.56 6.67
N ILE A 278 13.83 -1.15 7.04
CA ILE A 278 15.16 -0.52 6.97
C ILE A 278 16.10 -1.40 6.15
N PHE A 279 16.60 -0.85 5.04
CA PHE A 279 17.74 -1.42 4.33
C PHE A 279 19.04 -1.05 5.04
N PHE A 280 19.81 -2.06 5.45
CA PHE A 280 21.03 -1.92 6.21
C PHE A 280 22.24 -2.13 5.29
N SER A 281 22.85 -1.02 4.88
CA SER A 281 24.04 -0.98 4.04
C SER A 281 25.30 -0.80 4.88
N GLY A 282 26.27 -1.69 4.68
CA GLY A 282 27.52 -1.63 5.41
C GLY A 282 28.49 -2.72 4.99
N ALA A 283 29.76 -2.36 4.87
CA ALA A 283 30.86 -3.30 4.64
C ALA A 283 32.12 -2.75 5.32
N ALA A 284 32.87 -3.64 5.98
CA ALA A 284 34.09 -3.26 6.67
C ALA A 284 35.16 -4.35 6.54
N GLU A 285 36.31 -4.01 5.96
CA GLU A 285 37.55 -4.75 6.19
C GLU A 285 38.12 -4.39 7.57
N GLU A 286 38.08 -3.10 7.91
CA GLU A 286 38.45 -2.54 9.20
C GLU A 286 37.40 -1.52 9.68
N TYR A 287 37.44 -1.20 10.97
CA TYR A 287 36.49 -0.29 11.61
C TYR A 287 37.12 1.05 12.02
N GLY A 288 38.40 1.26 11.68
CA GLY A 288 39.13 2.48 12.02
C GLY A 288 39.21 2.69 13.54
N PRO A 289 39.17 3.95 14.01
CA PRO A 289 39.23 4.26 15.44
C PRO A 289 37.89 4.06 16.18
N PHE A 290 36.86 3.51 15.53
CA PHE A 290 35.54 3.39 16.13
C PHE A 290 35.56 2.42 17.33
N PRO A 291 35.09 2.82 18.52
CA PRO A 291 35.13 1.97 19.71
C PRO A 291 34.06 0.87 19.65
N ASN A 292 34.47 -0.38 19.95
CA ASN A 292 33.57 -1.53 20.06
C ASN A 292 32.56 -1.68 18.87
N PRO A 293 33.03 -1.71 17.62
CA PRO A 293 32.18 -1.64 16.43
C PRO A 293 31.18 -2.82 16.34
N VAL A 294 31.59 -4.00 16.77
CA VAL A 294 30.75 -5.20 16.78
C VAL A 294 29.54 -5.03 17.70
N ASP A 295 29.77 -4.53 18.91
CA ASP A 295 28.72 -4.28 19.89
C ASP A 295 27.77 -3.18 19.39
N PHE A 296 28.31 -2.10 18.81
CA PHE A 296 27.50 -1.07 18.18
C PHE A 296 26.54 -1.62 17.10
N ILE A 297 27.04 -2.41 16.15
CA ILE A 297 26.21 -2.96 15.07
C ILE A 297 25.11 -3.88 15.63
N GLN A 298 25.46 -4.72 16.62
CA GLN A 298 24.51 -5.62 17.28
C GLN A 298 23.45 -4.85 18.06
N GLN A 299 23.84 -3.85 18.85
CA GLN A 299 22.89 -3.06 19.62
C GLN A 299 21.97 -2.23 18.72
N LEU A 300 22.51 -1.61 17.66
CA LEU A 300 21.73 -0.82 16.72
C LEU A 300 20.66 -1.67 16.04
N SER A 301 21.06 -2.80 15.44
CA SER A 301 20.12 -3.72 14.79
C SER A 301 19.11 -4.33 15.79
N MET A 302 19.53 -4.66 17.01
CA MET A 302 18.63 -5.12 18.07
C MET A 302 17.58 -4.07 18.44
N HIS A 303 17.97 -2.82 18.64
CA HIS A 303 17.05 -1.75 19.05
C HIS A 303 16.06 -1.40 17.95
N LEU A 304 16.50 -1.38 16.69
CA LEU A 304 15.62 -1.18 15.54
C LEU A 304 14.61 -2.33 15.40
N ALA A 305 15.07 -3.59 15.53
CA ALA A 305 14.19 -4.76 15.49
C ALA A 305 13.15 -4.74 16.62
N LYS A 306 13.55 -4.43 17.86
CA LYS A 306 12.63 -4.28 19.02
C LYS A 306 11.63 -3.14 18.85
N ALA A 307 11.98 -2.10 18.11
CA ALA A 307 11.06 -1.01 17.76
C ALA A 307 10.04 -1.42 16.67
N GLY A 308 10.10 -2.66 16.18
CA GLY A 308 9.16 -3.21 15.20
C GLY A 308 9.56 -2.96 13.74
N TYR A 309 10.79 -2.51 13.48
CA TYR A 309 11.29 -2.34 12.11
C TYR A 309 11.79 -3.66 11.54
N LYS A 310 11.39 -3.96 10.30
CA LYS A 310 11.93 -5.10 9.57
C LYS A 310 13.25 -4.70 8.89
N ILE A 311 14.30 -5.48 9.09
CA ILE A 311 15.62 -5.22 8.53
C ILE A 311 15.81 -5.98 7.21
N PHE A 312 16.30 -5.29 6.19
CA PHE A 312 16.74 -5.86 4.93
C PHE A 312 18.24 -5.68 4.80
N THR A 313 18.99 -6.70 4.40
CA THR A 313 20.43 -6.55 4.22
C THR A 313 20.96 -7.45 3.11
N GLY A 314 21.93 -6.90 2.36
CA GLY A 314 22.73 -7.62 1.38
C GLY A 314 23.83 -8.51 2.00
N PHE A 315 23.87 -8.61 3.33
CA PHE A 315 24.84 -9.39 4.10
C PHE A 315 26.29 -8.95 3.82
N GLY A 316 26.54 -7.65 3.96
CA GLY A 316 27.85 -7.05 3.70
C GLY A 316 28.97 -7.63 4.59
N LYS A 317 30.19 -7.70 4.04
CA LYS A 317 31.34 -8.31 4.70
C LYS A 317 31.59 -7.68 6.07
N ASN A 318 31.74 -8.54 7.09
CA ASN A 318 31.93 -8.22 8.51
C ASN A 318 30.87 -7.32 9.16
N VAL A 319 29.83 -6.88 8.45
CA VAL A 319 28.71 -6.13 9.04
C VAL A 319 27.47 -7.02 9.15
N GLY A 320 27.16 -7.79 8.10
CA GLY A 320 25.93 -8.60 7.99
C GLY A 320 25.76 -9.61 9.12
N THR A 321 26.82 -10.30 9.53
CA THR A 321 26.78 -11.25 10.65
C THR A 321 26.43 -10.57 11.97
N HIS A 322 26.92 -9.36 12.22
CA HIS A 322 26.65 -8.63 13.45
C HIS A 322 25.24 -8.03 13.46
N VAL A 323 24.74 -7.59 12.30
CA VAL A 323 23.33 -7.20 12.14
C VAL A 323 22.41 -8.38 12.44
N LEU A 324 22.71 -9.57 11.90
CA LEU A 324 21.93 -10.78 12.17
C LEU A 324 21.93 -11.12 13.67
N ASN A 325 23.09 -11.07 14.33
CA ASN A 325 23.18 -11.37 15.76
C ASN A 325 22.33 -10.41 16.61
N GLY A 326 22.36 -9.11 16.32
CA GLY A 326 21.52 -8.13 17.02
C GLY A 326 20.02 -8.40 16.83
N VAL A 327 19.60 -8.74 15.60
CA VAL A 327 18.23 -9.15 15.34
C VAL A 327 17.84 -10.41 16.10
N LEU A 328 18.72 -11.42 16.16
CA LEU A 328 18.49 -12.64 16.92
C LEU A 328 18.31 -12.34 18.41
N TYR A 329 19.07 -11.41 18.98
CA TYR A 329 18.88 -10.96 20.37
C TYR A 329 17.51 -10.31 20.59
N ALA A 330 17.03 -9.49 19.64
CA ALA A 330 15.68 -8.93 19.72
C ALA A 330 14.60 -10.03 19.66
N MET A 331 14.72 -10.95 18.71
CA MET A 331 13.79 -12.06 18.53
C MET A 331 13.70 -12.96 19.78
N ILE A 332 14.86 -13.30 20.37
CA ILE A 332 14.92 -14.11 21.60
C ILE A 332 14.30 -13.35 22.77
N ALA A 333 14.59 -12.05 22.91
CA ALA A 333 14.02 -11.22 23.99
C ALA A 333 12.48 -11.11 23.91
N GLU A 334 11.91 -11.17 22.70
CA GLU A 334 10.46 -11.20 22.47
C GLU A 334 9.86 -12.62 22.48
N ASN A 335 10.67 -13.64 22.79
CA ASN A 335 10.27 -15.05 22.76
C ASN A 335 9.65 -15.49 21.41
N SER A 336 10.10 -14.87 20.32
CA SER A 336 9.65 -15.18 18.97
C SER A 336 10.55 -16.26 18.34
N LYS A 337 9.97 -17.08 17.47
CA LYS A 337 10.70 -18.11 16.70
C LYS A 337 10.70 -17.83 15.20
N ARG A 338 10.16 -16.68 14.78
CA ARG A 338 9.90 -16.33 13.39
C ARG A 338 10.88 -15.26 12.92
N LEU A 339 12.06 -15.69 12.46
CA LEU A 339 13.13 -14.78 12.01
C LEU A 339 12.68 -13.88 10.84
N ASP A 340 11.83 -14.40 9.97
CA ASP A 340 11.26 -13.71 8.81
C ASP A 340 10.43 -12.46 9.15
N LYS A 341 9.97 -12.35 10.40
CA LYS A 341 9.31 -11.15 10.91
C LYS A 341 10.27 -9.98 11.13
N TYR A 342 11.54 -10.27 11.43
CA TYR A 342 12.51 -9.25 11.84
C TYR A 342 13.53 -8.94 10.74
N ILE A 343 13.95 -9.94 9.96
CA ILE A 343 15.01 -9.75 8.97
C ILE A 343 14.77 -10.52 7.68
N THR A 344 15.13 -9.91 6.55
CA THR A 344 15.27 -10.55 5.25
C THR A 344 16.72 -10.48 4.80
N LEU A 345 17.35 -11.65 4.71
CA LEU A 345 18.75 -11.82 4.31
C LEU A 345 18.79 -12.19 2.82
N ARG A 346 19.38 -11.33 2.00
CA ARG A 346 19.57 -11.57 0.56
C ARG A 346 21.04 -11.35 0.21
N PRO A 347 21.93 -12.31 0.55
CA PRO A 347 23.37 -12.15 0.33
C PRO A 347 23.67 -11.95 -1.15
N PHE A 348 24.55 -10.99 -1.46
CA PHE A 348 24.90 -10.71 -2.85
C PHE A 348 25.55 -11.92 -3.53
N PRO A 349 25.10 -12.30 -4.73
CA PRO A 349 25.67 -13.45 -5.43
C PRO A 349 27.13 -13.18 -5.80
N MET A 350 27.99 -14.17 -5.57
CA MET A 350 29.41 -14.12 -5.96
C MET A 350 29.56 -14.50 -7.43
N ILE A 351 29.09 -13.64 -8.33
CA ILE A 351 29.20 -13.84 -9.79
C ILE A 351 30.57 -13.33 -10.26
N GLY A 352 31.23 -14.09 -11.16
CA GLY A 352 32.51 -13.70 -11.76
C GLY A 352 32.44 -12.33 -12.46
N GLN A 353 33.54 -11.56 -12.43
CA GLN A 353 33.54 -10.14 -12.80
C GLN A 353 33.51 -9.84 -14.31
N ASN A 354 33.51 -10.86 -15.19
CA ASN A 354 33.92 -10.69 -16.59
C ASN A 354 32.80 -10.69 -17.64
N ASP A 355 31.54 -10.48 -17.26
CA ASP A 355 30.48 -10.24 -18.25
C ASP A 355 29.51 -9.15 -17.78
N ARG A 356 29.03 -8.34 -18.72
CA ARG A 356 28.00 -7.31 -18.56
C ARG A 356 26.75 -7.87 -17.86
N ILE A 357 26.37 -9.10 -18.20
CA ILE A 357 25.22 -9.81 -17.61
C ILE A 357 25.40 -9.97 -16.09
N ALA A 358 26.61 -10.24 -15.60
CA ALA A 358 26.88 -10.39 -14.17
C ALA A 358 26.74 -9.06 -13.40
N LYS A 359 27.16 -7.95 -14.01
CA LYS A 359 26.99 -6.60 -13.43
C LYS A 359 25.53 -6.18 -13.37
N GLU A 360 24.79 -6.36 -14.48
CA GLU A 360 23.36 -6.07 -14.55
C GLU A 360 22.57 -6.92 -13.54
N THR A 361 22.84 -8.23 -13.47
CA THR A 361 22.21 -9.14 -12.50
C THR A 361 22.43 -8.69 -11.06
N LYS A 362 23.65 -8.23 -10.71
CA LYS A 362 23.96 -7.75 -9.37
C LYS A 362 23.26 -6.43 -9.04
N ALA A 363 23.18 -5.51 -10.00
CA ALA A 363 22.48 -4.25 -9.84
C ALA A 363 20.97 -4.47 -9.67
N THR A 364 20.34 -5.27 -10.53
CA THR A 364 18.92 -5.63 -10.44
C THR A 364 18.62 -6.35 -9.10
N PHE A 365 19.51 -7.24 -8.67
CA PHE A 365 19.34 -7.92 -7.38
C PHE A 365 19.42 -6.93 -6.20
N ARG A 366 20.38 -6.00 -6.18
CA ARG A 366 20.43 -4.91 -5.17
C ARG A 366 19.15 -4.10 -5.13
N GLU A 367 18.72 -3.62 -6.29
CA GLU A 367 17.53 -2.81 -6.44
C GLU A 367 16.29 -3.54 -5.90
N SER A 368 16.17 -4.86 -6.14
CA SER A 368 15.08 -5.68 -5.62
C SER A 368 15.04 -5.79 -4.09
N ILE A 369 16.17 -5.59 -3.39
CA ILE A 369 16.23 -5.57 -1.92
C ILE A 369 15.90 -4.17 -1.41
N ILE A 370 16.46 -3.15 -2.05
CA ILE A 370 16.34 -1.75 -1.61
C ILE A 370 14.89 -1.29 -1.72
N LYS A 371 14.18 -1.63 -2.80
CA LYS A 371 12.77 -1.26 -3.01
C LYS A 371 11.79 -1.83 -1.98
N GLU A 372 12.22 -2.77 -1.14
CA GLU A 372 11.39 -3.37 -0.08
C GLU A 372 11.45 -2.56 1.23
N ALA A 373 12.28 -1.51 1.28
CA ALA A 373 12.43 -0.64 2.44
C ALA A 373 12.09 0.82 2.09
N GLY A 374 11.76 1.62 3.10
CA GLY A 374 11.55 3.07 2.98
C GLY A 374 12.68 3.89 3.61
N ILE A 375 13.59 3.24 4.33
CA ILE A 375 14.74 3.85 4.98
C ILE A 375 15.99 3.06 4.63
N ALA A 376 17.07 3.74 4.28
CA ALA A 376 18.38 3.13 4.06
C ALA A 376 19.39 3.67 5.07
N LEU A 377 20.01 2.80 5.85
CA LEU A 377 21.00 3.13 6.88
C LEU A 377 22.39 2.74 6.39
N PHE A 378 23.36 3.65 6.50
CA PHE A 378 24.74 3.42 6.04
C PHE A 378 25.71 3.49 7.21
N ILE A 379 26.58 2.48 7.32
CA ILE A 379 27.66 2.42 8.30
C ILE A 379 28.97 1.92 7.70
N PHE A 380 30.09 2.48 8.16
CA PHE A 380 31.44 2.17 7.68
C PHE A 380 31.55 2.33 6.16
N GLY A 381 32.03 1.31 5.46
CA GLY A 381 32.09 1.27 4.00
C GLY A 381 33.49 1.33 3.45
N ASN A 382 34.28 0.32 3.76
CA ASN A 382 35.59 0.10 3.18
C ASN A 382 35.76 -1.34 2.72
N LYS A 383 36.68 -1.55 1.78
CA LYS A 383 36.99 -2.84 1.20
C LYS A 383 38.46 -2.91 0.80
N LEU A 384 39.07 -4.08 0.97
CA LEU A 384 40.39 -4.37 0.42
C LEU A 384 40.31 -4.70 -1.07
N ILE A 385 41.02 -3.94 -1.90
CA ILE A 385 41.20 -4.21 -3.34
C ILE A 385 42.70 -4.16 -3.62
N ASP A 386 43.26 -5.25 -4.12
CA ASP A 386 44.70 -5.40 -4.40
C ASP A 386 45.60 -4.99 -3.22
N GLY A 387 45.19 -5.37 -2.00
CA GLY A 387 45.90 -5.07 -0.76
C GLY A 387 45.78 -3.63 -0.26
N LYS A 388 45.05 -2.75 -0.96
CA LYS A 388 44.79 -1.38 -0.54
C LYS A 388 43.37 -1.25 0.02
N LEU A 389 43.26 -0.53 1.13
CA LEU A 389 41.97 -0.19 1.70
C LEU A 389 41.36 0.97 0.91
N LEU A 390 40.22 0.73 0.27
CA LEU A 390 39.47 1.72 -0.49
C LEU A 390 38.06 1.86 0.07
N LEU A 391 37.42 2.99 -0.20
CA LEU A 391 36.00 3.19 0.10
C LEU A 391 35.15 2.25 -0.75
N SER A 392 34.04 1.76 -0.18
CA SER A 392 33.19 0.75 -0.81
C SER A 392 32.35 1.34 -1.95
N PRO A 393 32.66 1.06 -3.23
CA PRO A 393 31.85 1.58 -4.34
C PRO A 393 30.43 1.01 -4.31
N GLY A 394 30.28 -0.22 -3.81
CA GLY A 394 28.98 -0.86 -3.67
C GLY A 394 28.03 -0.15 -2.71
N MET A 395 28.54 0.48 -1.66
CA MET A 395 27.70 1.27 -0.75
C MET A 395 27.27 2.59 -1.40
N LYS A 396 28.13 3.19 -2.24
CA LYS A 396 27.76 4.34 -3.04
C LYS A 396 26.67 4.00 -4.06
N ASP A 397 26.81 2.88 -4.78
CA ASP A 397 25.76 2.37 -5.67
C ASP A 397 24.43 2.20 -4.92
N GLU A 398 24.47 1.60 -3.72
CA GLU A 398 23.30 1.36 -2.89
C GLU A 398 22.66 2.67 -2.39
N PHE A 399 23.46 3.70 -2.12
CA PHE A 399 22.96 5.03 -1.78
C PHE A 399 22.22 5.68 -2.95
N GLU A 400 22.80 5.66 -4.15
CA GLU A 400 22.15 6.19 -5.36
C GLU A 400 20.86 5.41 -5.70
N MET A 401 20.89 4.09 -5.58
CA MET A 401 19.69 3.25 -5.75
C MET A 401 18.60 3.55 -4.71
N ALA A 402 18.97 3.77 -3.46
CA ALA A 402 18.04 4.13 -2.39
C ALA A 402 17.34 5.46 -2.68
N LEU A 403 18.10 6.47 -3.13
CA LEU A 403 17.54 7.76 -3.54
C LEU A 403 16.58 7.62 -4.73
N ASN A 404 16.98 6.89 -5.76
CA ASN A 404 16.14 6.68 -6.96
C ASN A 404 14.85 5.92 -6.64
N ALA A 405 14.87 5.06 -5.61
CA ALA A 405 13.70 4.36 -5.12
C ALA A 405 12.89 5.16 -4.07
N GLY A 406 13.30 6.39 -3.75
CA GLY A 406 12.59 7.28 -2.83
C GLY A 406 12.81 7.01 -1.34
N LEU A 407 13.82 6.21 -0.96
CA LEU A 407 14.12 5.93 0.44
C LEU A 407 14.74 7.14 1.13
N LYS A 408 14.44 7.30 2.42
CA LYS A 408 15.14 8.27 3.28
C LYS A 408 16.49 7.68 3.72
N VAL A 409 17.59 8.36 3.37
CA VAL A 409 18.96 7.87 3.54
C VAL A 409 19.64 8.41 4.80
N ILE A 410 20.07 7.53 5.70
CA ILE A 410 20.65 7.87 7.00
C ILE A 410 22.09 7.35 7.06
N PRO A 411 23.09 8.11 6.60
CA PRO A 411 24.50 7.80 6.83
C PRO A 411 24.94 8.17 8.25
N ILE A 412 25.67 7.27 8.93
CA ILE A 412 26.21 7.52 10.27
C ILE A 412 27.67 7.98 10.15
N PRO A 413 27.98 9.28 10.32
CA PRO A 413 29.30 9.85 10.01
C PRO A 413 30.42 9.34 10.91
N THR A 414 30.11 9.05 12.18
CA THR A 414 31.10 8.60 13.18
C THR A 414 31.71 7.24 12.86
N THR A 415 31.03 6.44 12.03
CA THR A 415 31.57 5.15 11.54
C THR A 415 32.62 5.32 10.43
N GLY A 416 32.86 6.54 9.96
CA GLY A 416 33.91 6.88 8.99
C GLY A 416 33.67 6.32 7.58
N TYR A 417 34.74 6.29 6.79
CA TYR A 417 34.78 5.72 5.43
C TYR A 417 33.65 6.24 4.51
N GLN A 418 33.05 5.35 3.69
CA GLN A 418 32.03 5.76 2.72
C GLN A 418 30.81 6.40 3.40
N SER A 419 30.43 5.93 4.59
CA SER A 419 29.33 6.51 5.37
C SER A 419 29.57 7.99 5.67
N LYS A 420 30.80 8.39 6.00
CA LYS A 420 31.13 9.80 6.24
C LYS A 420 31.02 10.65 4.97
N GLU A 421 31.53 10.17 3.83
CA GLU A 421 31.37 10.90 2.55
C GLU A 421 29.90 11.08 2.16
N LEU A 422 29.09 10.02 2.34
CA LEU A 422 27.65 10.08 2.06
C LEU A 422 26.95 11.07 3.01
N TYR A 423 27.35 11.10 4.28
CA TYR A 423 26.86 12.08 5.23
C TYR A 423 27.19 13.52 4.82
N ASP A 424 28.43 13.78 4.40
CA ASP A 424 28.86 15.12 3.96
C ASP A 424 28.06 15.56 2.74
N LEU A 425 27.81 14.65 1.79
CA LEU A 425 26.96 14.90 0.64
C LEU A 425 25.54 15.28 1.06
N VAL A 426 24.94 14.53 2.00
CA VAL A 426 23.61 14.80 2.53
C VAL A 426 23.56 16.14 3.25
N MET A 427 24.52 16.45 4.13
CA MET A 427 24.50 17.66 4.93
C MET A 427 24.74 18.93 4.10
N ASN A 428 25.61 18.85 3.08
CA ASN A 428 25.87 19.98 2.18
C ASN A 428 24.64 20.33 1.33
N ASN A 429 23.78 19.36 1.03
CA ASN A 429 22.57 19.53 0.22
C ASN A 429 21.32 19.04 0.96
N PHE A 430 21.19 19.34 2.26
CA PHE A 430 20.20 18.71 3.13
C PHE A 430 18.75 18.88 2.65
N SER A 431 18.42 20.02 2.05
CA SER A 431 17.10 20.29 1.47
C SER A 431 16.73 19.28 0.38
N ASP A 432 17.70 18.81 -0.40
CA ASP A 432 17.45 17.94 -1.55
C ASP A 432 17.06 16.52 -1.11
N TYR A 433 17.44 16.13 0.11
CA TYR A 433 17.17 14.81 0.70
C TYR A 433 16.02 14.82 1.71
N TYR A 434 15.87 15.93 2.44
CA TYR A 434 15.00 16.08 3.59
C TYR A 434 14.18 17.39 3.53
N GLU A 435 13.72 17.79 2.34
CA GLU A 435 12.85 18.96 2.14
C GLU A 435 11.63 18.93 3.09
N ASP A 436 11.03 17.76 3.25
CA ASP A 436 9.85 17.55 4.10
C ASP A 436 10.17 17.56 5.62
N PHE A 437 11.46 17.46 5.97
CA PHE A 437 11.94 17.30 7.35
C PHE A 437 13.10 18.24 7.69
N PRO A 438 12.98 19.57 7.50
CA PRO A 438 14.08 20.51 7.75
C PRO A 438 14.57 20.48 9.21
N GLN A 439 13.68 20.17 10.16
CA GLN A 439 13.99 20.01 11.58
C GLN A 439 14.99 18.89 11.87
N LEU A 440 15.15 17.92 10.97
CA LEU A 440 16.12 16.84 11.15
C LEU A 440 17.57 17.29 10.95
N LYS A 441 17.82 18.47 10.35
CA LYS A 441 19.18 18.93 10.06
C LYS A 441 20.05 19.02 11.31
N GLU A 442 19.52 19.58 12.40
CA GLU A 442 20.23 19.69 13.68
C GLU A 442 20.45 18.32 14.33
N VAL A 443 19.47 17.41 14.21
CA VAL A 443 19.59 16.05 14.72
C VAL A 443 20.68 15.28 13.97
N PHE A 444 20.76 15.41 12.64
CA PHE A 444 21.85 14.86 11.84
C PHE A 444 23.21 15.48 12.18
N ALA A 445 23.28 16.80 12.37
CA ALA A 445 24.52 17.49 12.78
C ALA A 445 25.08 16.94 14.10
N SER A 446 24.19 16.58 15.03
CA SER A 446 24.60 16.02 16.33
C SER A 446 25.33 14.67 16.21
N LEU A 447 25.09 13.89 15.13
CA LEU A 447 25.71 12.58 14.94
C LEU A 447 27.23 12.65 14.86
N GLU A 448 27.83 13.72 14.31
CA GLU A 448 29.29 13.86 14.19
C GLU A 448 30.00 13.97 15.54
N GLN A 449 29.31 14.50 16.55
CA GLN A 449 29.88 14.79 17.86
C GLN A 449 29.72 13.62 18.84
N LYS A 450 28.97 12.58 18.46
CA LYS A 450 28.69 11.43 19.33
C LYS A 450 29.85 10.43 19.34
N VAL A 451 30.27 10.05 20.54
CA VAL A 451 31.38 9.10 20.73
C VAL A 451 30.87 7.75 21.23
N SER A 452 29.74 7.72 21.93
CA SER A 452 29.18 6.48 22.47
C SER A 452 28.15 5.83 21.55
N SER A 453 28.18 4.50 21.48
CA SER A 453 27.22 3.69 20.71
C SER A 453 25.76 4.00 21.08
N SER A 454 25.47 4.18 22.38
CA SER A 454 24.12 4.46 22.87
C SER A 454 23.57 5.79 22.39
N GLU A 455 24.39 6.86 22.40
CA GLU A 455 23.98 8.16 21.89
C GLU A 455 23.70 8.15 20.38
N ILE A 456 24.54 7.44 19.61
CA ILE A 456 24.33 7.27 18.17
C ILE A 456 23.01 6.54 17.92
N ILE A 457 22.76 5.43 18.63
CA ILE A 457 21.55 4.62 18.48
C ILE A 457 20.29 5.43 18.82
N GLU A 458 20.28 6.18 19.93
CA GLU A 458 19.13 7.02 20.30
C GLU A 458 18.88 8.16 19.29
N THR A 459 19.95 8.72 18.73
CA THR A 459 19.84 9.76 17.68
C THR A 459 19.24 9.17 16.40
N VAL A 460 19.72 8.00 15.96
CA VAL A 460 19.16 7.28 14.79
C VAL A 460 17.69 6.92 15.02
N LYS A 461 17.33 6.43 16.21
CA LYS A 461 15.93 6.15 16.57
C LYS A 461 15.07 7.41 16.51
N THR A 462 15.59 8.55 16.98
CA THR A 462 14.88 9.84 16.91
C THR A 462 14.63 10.24 15.46
N ILE A 463 15.65 10.17 14.59
CA ILE A 463 15.50 10.45 13.15
C ILE A 463 14.41 9.58 12.54
N ILE A 464 14.48 8.26 12.74
CA ILE A 464 13.51 7.30 12.17
C ILE A 464 12.11 7.53 12.74
N LYS A 465 11.98 7.86 14.02
CA LYS A 465 10.68 8.17 14.64
C LYS A 465 10.06 9.42 14.02
N THR A 466 10.83 10.50 13.86
CA THR A 466 10.34 11.72 13.19
C THR A 466 9.94 11.45 11.75
N LEU A 467 10.67 10.59 11.03
CA LEU A 467 10.29 10.15 9.68
C LEU A 467 9.01 9.31 9.65
N ASN A 468 8.52 8.77 10.76
CA ASN A 468 7.30 7.96 10.78
C ASN A 468 6.10 8.69 11.42
N GLU A 469 6.34 9.81 12.11
CA GLU A 469 5.29 10.65 12.69
C GLU A 469 4.70 11.64 11.67
N TYR A 470 5.49 12.00 10.64
CA TYR A 470 5.13 12.93 9.56
C TYR A 470 5.40 12.29 8.19
#